data_AF-A0A418N8H1-F1
#
_entry.id   AF-A0A418N8H1-F1
#
_cell.length_a   1.000
_cell.length_b   1.000
_cell.length_c   1.000
_cell.angle_alpha   90.00
_cell.angle_beta   90.00
_cell.angle_gamma   90.00
#
_symmetry.space_group_name_H-M   'P 1'
#
loop_
_entity.id
_entity.type
_entity.pdbx_description
1 polymer ?
#
loop_
_entity_poly.entity_id
_entity_poly.type
_entity_poly.pdbx_seq_one_letter_code
_entity_poly.pdbx_strand_id
1 'polypeptide(L)'
;MISKYIFIHFSIAFLTFQCMHAQIKAENLQERMIRAEAQFTIAHEMVLNPLDFFIRRTGRLYFDIDSVRNFMEPVFDEFQKAFDYTSDEMDMFKKDLEEELESHSNFSLDRA
;
A
#
# COMPACT_ATOMS: atom_id res chain seq x y z
N MET A 1 29.60 1.78 14.14
CA MET A 1 28.72 2.98 14.13
C MET A 1 27.47 2.78 13.28
N ILE A 2 27.56 2.09 12.13
CA ILE A 2 26.44 1.79 11.21
C ILE A 2 25.30 0.95 11.85
N SER A 3 25.63 -0.09 12.64
CA SER A 3 24.60 -0.94 13.27
C SER A 3 23.71 -0.20 14.29
N LYS A 4 24.24 0.78 15.02
CA LYS A 4 23.43 1.62 15.93
C LYS A 4 22.47 2.53 15.16
N TYR A 5 22.92 3.09 14.02
CA TYR A 5 22.08 3.94 13.17
C TYR A 5 20.93 3.18 12.53
N ILE A 6 21.19 1.97 12.01
CA ILE A 6 20.16 1.09 11.45
C ILE A 6 19.14 0.72 12.52
N PHE A 7 19.58 0.39 13.73
CA PHE A 7 18.69 0.03 14.83
C PHE A 7 17.82 1.20 15.29
N ILE A 8 18.39 2.42 15.35
CA ILE A 8 17.66 3.64 15.71
C ILE A 8 16.64 4.00 14.62
N HIS A 9 17.02 4.00 13.34
CA HIS A 9 16.09 4.30 12.25
C HIS A 9 14.94 3.29 12.16
N PHE A 10 15.24 2.00 12.29
CA PHE A 10 14.22 0.96 12.29
C PHE A 10 13.26 1.09 13.49
N SER A 11 13.79 1.42 14.67
CA SER A 11 12.98 1.63 15.87
C SER A 11 12.09 2.87 15.77
N ILE A 12 12.57 3.95 15.16
CA ILE A 12 11.78 5.18 14.95
C ILE A 12 10.67 4.91 13.93
N ALA A 13 10.98 4.26 12.80
CA ALA A 13 9.98 3.89 11.79
C ALA A 13 8.90 2.95 12.36
N PHE A 14 9.30 1.99 13.20
CA PHE A 14 8.36 1.09 13.86
C PHE A 14 7.45 1.84 14.84
N LEU A 15 7.99 2.76 15.63
CA LEU A 15 7.22 3.55 16.57
C LEU A 15 6.25 4.52 15.86
N THR A 16 6.68 5.16 14.77
CA THR A 16 5.81 6.06 14.00
C THR A 16 4.67 5.29 13.35
N PHE A 17 4.93 4.11 12.80
CA PHE A 17 3.91 3.21 12.29
C PHE A 17 2.89 2.83 13.37
N GLN A 18 3.34 2.44 14.56
CA GLN A 18 2.46 2.11 15.69
C GLN A 18 1.58 3.28 16.12
N CYS A 19 2.13 4.49 16.14
CA CYS A 19 1.38 5.70 16.45
C CYS A 19 0.30 5.98 15.40
N MET A 20 0.61 5.85 14.10
CA MET A 20 -0.39 6.01 13.03
C MET A 20 -1.51 4.97 13.16
N HIS A 21 -1.15 3.69 13.36
CA HIS A 21 -2.14 2.63 13.60
C HIS A 21 -3.06 2.94 14.80
N ALA A 22 -2.51 3.45 15.91
CA ALA A 22 -3.30 3.80 17.10
C ALA A 22 -4.28 4.97 16.86
N GLN A 23 -4.03 5.84 15.88
CA GLN A 23 -4.88 6.97 15.53
C GLN A 23 -6.05 6.59 14.61
N ILE A 24 -5.94 5.48 13.87
CA ILE A 24 -6.96 5.05 12.91
C ILE A 24 -8.08 4.28 13.64
N LYS A 25 -9.29 4.83 13.59
CA LYS A 25 -10.50 4.19 14.12
C LYS A 25 -11.20 3.37 13.04
N ALA A 26 -10.64 2.21 12.67
CA ALA A 26 -11.38 1.18 11.93
C ALA A 26 -11.67 0.00 12.87
N GLU A 27 -12.81 -0.68 12.73
CA GLU A 27 -13.16 -1.81 13.59
C GLU A 27 -12.25 -3.02 13.33
N ASN A 28 -11.95 -3.26 12.05
CA ASN A 28 -11.09 -4.35 11.61
C ASN A 28 -9.60 -4.03 11.84
N LEU A 29 -8.90 -4.89 12.58
CA LEU A 29 -7.46 -4.74 12.84
C LEU A 29 -6.62 -4.75 11.56
N GLN A 30 -6.94 -5.60 10.60
CA GLN A 30 -6.17 -5.70 9.36
C GLN A 30 -6.33 -4.45 8.50
N GLU A 31 -7.54 -3.90 8.46
CA GLU A 31 -7.79 -2.64 7.77
C GLU A 31 -7.04 -1.47 8.44
N ARG A 32 -7.03 -1.39 9.77
CA ARG A 32 -6.23 -0.38 10.48
C ARG A 32 -4.76 -0.49 10.14
N MET A 33 -4.22 -1.71 10.11
CA MET A 33 -2.80 -1.96 9.86
C MET A 33 -2.41 -1.54 8.45
N ILE A 34 -3.19 -1.91 7.43
CA ILE A 34 -2.86 -1.56 6.04
C ILE A 34 -3.06 -0.07 5.74
N ARG A 35 -4.05 0.59 6.35
CA ARG A 35 -4.19 2.06 6.25
C ARG A 35 -3.00 2.77 6.90
N ALA A 36 -2.53 2.30 8.06
CA ALA A 36 -1.31 2.84 8.68
C ALA A 36 -0.07 2.61 7.82
N GLU A 37 0.01 1.46 7.14
CA GLU A 37 1.09 1.14 6.20
C GLU A 37 1.06 2.09 4.99
N ALA A 38 -0.12 2.31 4.40
CA ALA A 38 -0.30 3.27 3.31
C ALA A 38 0.12 4.69 3.75
N GLN A 39 -0.37 5.19 4.88
CA GLN A 39 0.01 6.51 5.40
C GLN A 39 1.52 6.64 5.66
N PHE A 40 2.14 5.61 6.24
CA PHE A 40 3.58 5.60 6.49
C PHE A 40 4.38 5.66 5.18
N THR A 41 4.03 4.84 4.20
CA THR A 41 4.74 4.78 2.91
C THR A 41 4.56 6.06 2.08
N ILE A 42 3.38 6.68 2.13
CA ILE A 42 3.13 8.01 1.55
C ILE A 42 4.06 9.06 2.20
N ALA A 43 4.11 9.09 3.53
CA ALA A 43 4.86 10.12 4.27
C ALA A 43 6.38 9.94 4.23
N HIS A 44 6.86 8.69 4.18
CA HIS A 44 8.28 8.38 4.43
C HIS A 44 8.99 7.63 3.30
N GLU A 45 8.26 7.07 2.34
CA GLU A 45 8.84 6.25 1.26
C GLU A 45 8.53 6.79 -0.14
N MET A 46 8.02 8.04 -0.20
CA MET A 46 7.69 8.76 -1.43
C MET A 46 6.77 7.97 -2.35
N VAL A 47 5.81 7.24 -1.76
CA VAL A 47 4.80 6.53 -2.53
C VAL A 47 3.72 7.52 -2.95
N LEU A 48 3.58 7.71 -4.26
CA LEU A 48 2.67 8.69 -4.85
C LEU A 48 1.39 8.05 -5.41
N ASN A 49 1.40 6.75 -5.72
CA ASN A 49 0.22 6.07 -6.25
C ASN A 49 0.00 4.70 -5.60
N PRO A 50 -1.25 4.18 -5.63
CA PRO A 50 -1.56 2.89 -5.02
C PRO A 50 -0.80 1.70 -5.64
N LEU A 51 -0.45 1.76 -6.93
CA LEU A 51 0.31 0.70 -7.59
C LEU A 51 1.73 0.57 -6.98
N ASP A 52 2.39 1.69 -6.70
CA ASP A 52 3.70 1.71 -6.04
C ASP A 52 3.63 1.07 -4.65
N PHE A 53 2.53 1.30 -3.92
CA PHE A 53 2.28 0.63 -2.64
C PHE A 53 2.15 -0.90 -2.80
N PHE A 54 1.21 -1.37 -3.64
CA PHE A 54 0.89 -2.79 -3.76
C PHE A 54 1.97 -3.60 -4.48
N ILE A 55 2.68 -3.00 -5.45
CA ILE A 55 3.63 -3.72 -6.31
C ILE A 55 5.06 -3.57 -5.80
N ARG A 56 5.51 -2.35 -5.44
CA ARG A 56 6.94 -2.07 -5.20
C ARG A 56 7.32 -1.96 -3.72
N ARG A 57 6.49 -1.37 -2.85
CA ARG A 57 6.82 -1.25 -1.41
C ARG A 57 6.43 -2.47 -0.60
N THR A 58 5.24 -3.00 -0.83
CA THR A 58 4.75 -4.17 -0.09
C THR A 58 4.92 -5.48 -0.86
N GLY A 59 4.93 -5.42 -2.20
CA GLY A 59 5.00 -6.61 -3.05
C GLY A 59 3.78 -7.53 -2.94
N ARG A 60 2.68 -7.04 -2.35
CA ARG A 60 1.45 -7.81 -2.10
C ARG A 60 0.88 -8.42 -3.38
N LEU A 61 0.98 -7.74 -4.53
CA LEU A 61 0.52 -8.30 -5.80
C LEU A 61 1.16 -9.67 -6.12
N TYR A 62 2.43 -9.86 -5.77
CA TYR A 62 3.16 -11.10 -6.06
C TYR A 62 3.08 -12.16 -4.97
N PHE A 63 3.00 -11.73 -3.70
CA PHE A 63 3.14 -12.64 -2.55
C PHE A 63 1.85 -12.83 -1.74
N ASP A 64 0.87 -11.92 -1.88
CA ASP A 64 -0.39 -11.91 -1.13
C ASP A 64 -1.50 -11.21 -1.95
N ILE A 65 -1.90 -11.85 -3.05
CA ILE A 65 -2.86 -11.29 -4.01
C ILE A 65 -4.25 -11.08 -3.39
N ASP A 66 -4.65 -11.93 -2.44
CA ASP A 66 -5.92 -11.81 -1.74
C ASP A 66 -5.95 -10.56 -0.86
N SER A 67 -4.82 -10.19 -0.25
CA SER A 67 -4.72 -8.90 0.44
C SER A 67 -4.95 -7.72 -0.48
N VAL A 68 -4.54 -7.77 -1.75
CA VAL A 68 -4.81 -6.67 -2.70
C VAL A 68 -6.31 -6.53 -2.88
N ARG A 69 -7.01 -7.64 -3.18
CA ARG A 69 -8.47 -7.65 -3.40
C ARG A 69 -9.26 -7.19 -2.18
N ASN A 70 -8.85 -7.61 -0.98
CA ASN A 70 -9.56 -7.30 0.26
C ASN A 70 -9.35 -5.87 0.75
N PHE A 71 -8.22 -5.24 0.41
CA PHE A 71 -7.82 -3.95 0.98
C PHE A 71 -7.51 -2.87 -0.06
N MET A 72 -7.88 -3.08 -1.33
CA MET A 72 -7.72 -2.07 -2.39
C MET A 72 -8.44 -0.77 -2.02
N GLU A 73 -9.73 -0.82 -1.71
CA GLU A 73 -10.54 0.37 -1.41
C GLU A 73 -9.98 1.14 -0.19
N PRO A 74 -9.69 0.52 0.97
CA PRO A 74 -9.06 1.21 2.09
C PRO A 74 -7.75 1.93 1.76
N VAL A 75 -6.90 1.35 0.92
CA VAL A 75 -5.63 1.96 0.53
C VAL A 75 -5.89 3.12 -0.43
N PHE A 76 -6.75 2.91 -1.43
CA PHE A 76 -7.12 3.94 -2.39
C PHE A 76 -7.69 5.18 -1.70
N ASP A 77 -8.54 5.01 -0.67
CA ASP A 77 -9.02 6.10 0.16
C ASP A 77 -7.88 6.95 0.77
N GLU A 78 -6.81 6.31 1.26
CA GLU A 78 -5.70 7.02 1.88
C GLU A 78 -4.90 7.84 0.84
N PHE A 79 -4.71 7.30 -0.36
CA PHE A 79 -4.09 8.05 -1.47
C PHE A 79 -4.97 9.21 -1.95
N GLN A 80 -6.28 8.99 -2.08
CA GLN A 80 -7.20 10.05 -2.45
C GLN A 80 -7.21 11.18 -1.42
N LYS A 81 -7.22 10.86 -0.12
CA LYS A 81 -7.15 11.86 0.96
C LYS A 81 -5.80 12.58 1.02
N ALA A 82 -4.71 11.91 0.67
CA ALA A 82 -3.37 12.48 0.78
C ALA A 82 -3.03 13.43 -0.38
N PHE A 83 -3.52 13.14 -1.58
CA PHE A 83 -3.15 13.85 -2.81
C PHE A 83 -4.32 14.57 -3.50
N ASP A 84 -5.53 14.49 -2.92
CA ASP A 84 -6.76 15.07 -3.47
C ASP A 84 -7.06 14.58 -4.91
N TYR A 85 -6.76 13.30 -5.19
CA TYR A 85 -7.01 12.71 -6.51
C TYR A 85 -8.49 12.73 -6.87
N THR A 86 -8.75 13.07 -8.13
CA THR A 86 -10.10 13.04 -8.71
C THR A 86 -10.62 11.61 -8.83
N SER A 87 -11.94 11.44 -8.95
CA SER A 87 -12.54 10.13 -9.23
C SER A 87 -11.93 9.49 -10.47
N ASP A 88 -11.68 10.27 -11.52
CA ASP A 88 -11.17 9.78 -12.79
C ASP A 88 -9.74 9.24 -12.67
N GLU A 89 -8.88 9.92 -11.90
CA GLU A 89 -7.53 9.44 -11.58
C GLU A 89 -7.55 8.16 -10.74
N MET A 90 -8.46 8.08 -9.77
CA MET A 90 -8.63 6.89 -8.94
C MET A 90 -9.15 5.70 -9.75
N ASP A 91 -10.07 5.93 -10.68
CA ASP A 91 -10.57 4.91 -11.60
C ASP A 91 -9.48 4.43 -12.56
N MET A 92 -8.61 5.34 -13.04
CA MET A 92 -7.43 4.97 -13.82
C MET A 92 -6.48 4.07 -13.03
N PHE A 93 -6.12 4.43 -11.80
CA PHE A 93 -5.25 3.60 -10.97
C PHE A 93 -5.88 2.23 -10.66
N LYS A 94 -7.19 2.19 -10.48
CA LYS A 94 -7.90 0.94 -10.20
C LYS A 94 -7.84 0.02 -11.41
N LYS A 95 -8.12 0.56 -12.59
CA LYS A 95 -8.02 -0.16 -13.86
C LYS A 95 -6.61 -0.68 -14.10
N ASP A 96 -5.59 0.16 -13.93
CA ASP A 96 -4.19 -0.25 -14.12
C ASP A 96 -3.81 -1.38 -13.14
N LEU A 97 -4.25 -1.30 -11.88
CA LEU A 97 -4.01 -2.36 -10.90
C LEU A 97 -4.73 -3.67 -11.26
N GLU A 98 -5.95 -3.60 -11.78
CA GLU A 98 -6.70 -4.77 -12.26
C GLU A 98 -6.05 -5.41 -13.48
N GLU A 99 -5.52 -4.63 -14.42
CA GLU A 99 -4.75 -5.12 -15.57
C GLU A 99 -3.48 -5.85 -15.12
N GLU A 100 -2.75 -5.30 -14.15
CA GLU A 100 -1.57 -5.97 -13.55
C GLU A 100 -1.97 -7.26 -12.82
N LEU A 101 -3.09 -7.27 -12.10
CA LEU A 101 -3.60 -8.47 -11.43
C LEU A 101 -3.95 -9.58 -12.44
N GLU A 102 -4.62 -9.25 -13.54
CA GLU A 102 -4.96 -10.23 -14.57
C GLU A 102 -3.70 -10.75 -15.27
N SER A 103 -2.80 -9.86 -15.67
CA SER A 103 -1.52 -10.19 -16.30
C SER A 103 -0.68 -11.15 -15.44
N HIS A 104 -0.64 -10.93 -14.12
CA HIS A 104 0.19 -11.70 -13.20
C HIS A 104 -0.51 -12.91 -12.56
N SER A 105 -1.84 -13.02 -12.64
CA SER A 105 -2.59 -14.20 -12.18
C SER A 105 -2.87 -15.22 -13.29
N ASN A 106 -2.86 -14.79 -14.56
CA ASN A 106 -3.05 -15.67 -15.71
C ASN A 106 -1.71 -16.29 -16.18
N PHE A 107 -1.50 -17.57 -15.88
CA PHE A 107 -0.31 -18.33 -16.25
C PHE A 107 -0.40 -19.01 -17.63
N SER A 108 -1.40 -18.68 -18.46
CA SER A 108 -1.50 -19.26 -19.81
C SER A 108 -0.32 -18.83 -20.70
N LEU A 109 0.12 -19.73 -21.58
CA LEU A 109 1.26 -19.51 -22.48
C LEU A 109 0.92 -18.61 -23.69
N ASP A 110 -0.35 -18.21 -23.85
CA ASP A 110 -0.87 -17.39 -24.96
C ASP A 110 -0.70 -15.87 -24.72
N ARG A 111 0.25 -15.45 -23.88
CA ARG A 111 0.57 -14.02 -23.71
C ARG A 111 1.23 -13.48 -24.98
N ALA A 112 0.43 -12.83 -25.83
CA ALA A 112 0.83 -12.19 -27.09
C ALA A 112 1.34 -10.76 -26.89
#